data_AF-A0A838HUV7-F1
#
_entry.id   AF-A0A838HUV7-F1
#
_cell.length_a   1.000
_cell.length_b   1.000
_cell.length_c   1.000
_cell.angle_alpha   90.00
_cell.angle_beta   90.00
_cell.angle_gamma   90.00
#
_symmetry.space_group_name_H-M   'P 1'
#
loop_
_entity.id
_entity.type
_entity.pdbx_description
1 polymer ?
#
loop_
_entity_poly.entity_id
_entity_poly.type
_entity_poly.pdbx_seq_one_letter_code
_entity_poly.pdbx_strand_id
1 'polypeptide(L)'
;MRMPQDAQQIRELAAYYDEADTSQDLERTQRDDSVVAEPMVTTSLRLPRSTINDLRRHAEERGVRPTQLVREWVEAGLAGAEGGEAMIPASRLLKLVREAGASRGYPLSQKAATQKAGKRKAASTKAASTKAAPAARDR
;
A
#
# COMPACT_ATOMS: atom_id res chain seq x y z
N MET A 1 0.08 -7.88 -52.04
CA MET A 1 0.73 -7.15 -50.94
C MET A 1 -0.30 -7.00 -49.83
N ARG A 2 -0.19 -7.77 -48.74
CA ARG A 2 -1.17 -7.80 -47.65
C ARG A 2 -0.89 -6.60 -46.74
N MET A 3 -1.83 -5.67 -46.62
CA MET A 3 -1.70 -4.57 -45.67
C MET A 3 -1.68 -5.14 -44.24
N PRO A 4 -0.85 -4.60 -43.34
CA PRO A 4 -0.90 -4.98 -41.93
C PRO A 4 -2.31 -4.74 -41.39
N GLN A 5 -2.83 -5.67 -40.57
CA GLN A 5 -4.23 -5.67 -40.16
C GLN A 5 -4.65 -4.37 -39.45
N ASP A 6 -3.72 -3.77 -38.72
CA ASP A 6 -3.89 -2.46 -38.07
C ASP A 6 -4.23 -1.35 -39.08
N ALA A 7 -3.60 -1.36 -40.25
CA ALA A 7 -3.85 -0.36 -41.30
C ALA A 7 -5.19 -0.60 -42.03
N GLN A 8 -5.68 -1.84 -42.07
CA GLN A 8 -7.00 -2.14 -42.60
C GLN A 8 -8.09 -1.71 -41.62
N GLN A 9 -7.92 -2.03 -40.34
CA GLN A 9 -8.84 -1.62 -39.26
C GLN A 9 -8.97 -0.10 -39.15
N ILE A 10 -7.87 0.64 -39.29
CA ILE A 10 -7.93 2.11 -39.28
C ILE A 10 -8.74 2.65 -40.46
N ARG A 11 -8.60 2.07 -41.66
CA ARG A 11 -9.37 2.50 -42.85
C ARG A 11 -10.85 2.16 -42.74
N GLU A 12 -11.17 1.00 -42.18
CA GLU A 12 -12.55 0.59 -41.92
C GLU A 12 -13.20 1.49 -40.87
N LEU A 13 -12.47 1.82 -39.81
CA LEU A 13 -12.92 2.76 -38.79
C LEU A 13 -13.14 4.16 -39.35
N ALA A 14 -12.24 4.63 -40.22
CA ALA A 14 -12.40 5.91 -40.91
C ALA A 14 -13.66 5.93 -41.79
N ALA A 15 -13.83 4.91 -42.65
CA ALA A 15 -15.02 4.80 -43.50
C ALA A 15 -16.32 4.73 -42.69
N TYR A 16 -16.32 4.05 -41.55
CA TYR A 16 -17.48 3.99 -40.64
C TYR A 16 -17.82 5.38 -40.07
N TYR A 17 -16.84 6.11 -39.54
CA TYR A 17 -17.09 7.42 -38.92
C TYR A 17 -17.31 8.56 -39.93
N ASP A 18 -16.93 8.38 -41.20
CA ASP A 18 -17.28 9.32 -42.27
C ASP A 18 -18.79 9.36 -42.55
N GLU A 19 -19.50 8.24 -42.30
CA GLU A 19 -20.93 8.09 -42.59
C GLU A 19 -21.81 7.96 -41.32
N ALA A 20 -21.23 7.61 -40.17
CA ALA A 20 -21.97 7.38 -38.95
C ALA A 20 -22.45 8.70 -38.29
N ASP A 21 -23.76 8.81 -38.04
CA ASP A 21 -24.33 9.85 -37.19
C ASP A 21 -24.03 9.55 -35.71
N THR A 22 -23.12 10.33 -35.13
CA THR A 22 -22.70 10.20 -33.73
C THR A 22 -23.49 11.10 -32.79
N SER A 23 -24.51 11.82 -33.27
CA SER A 23 -25.28 12.80 -32.48
C SER A 23 -25.94 12.15 -31.26
N GLN A 24 -26.52 10.97 -31.41
CA GLN A 24 -27.14 10.25 -30.28
C GLN A 24 -26.12 9.78 -29.24
N ASP A 25 -24.91 9.44 -29.66
CA ASP A 25 -23.85 9.04 -28.73
C ASP A 25 -23.35 10.25 -27.95
N LEU A 26 -23.17 11.39 -28.61
CA LEU A 26 -22.81 12.67 -27.99
C LEU A 26 -23.88 13.15 -27.00
N GLU A 27 -25.16 13.04 -27.33
CA GLU A 27 -26.28 13.37 -26.42
C GLU A 27 -26.29 12.52 -25.15
N ARG A 28 -25.83 11.27 -25.23
CA ARG A 28 -25.74 10.34 -24.10
C ARG A 28 -24.47 10.53 -23.28
N THR A 29 -23.46 11.21 -23.83
CA THR A 29 -22.24 11.51 -23.08
C THR A 29 -22.50 12.60 -22.05
N GLN A 30 -21.98 12.41 -20.85
CA GLN A 30 -21.92 13.47 -19.84
C GLN A 30 -20.52 14.05 -19.82
N ARG A 31 -20.45 15.38 -19.81
CA ARG A 31 -19.20 16.11 -19.62
C ARG A 31 -18.77 15.95 -18.17
N ASP A 32 -17.59 15.39 -17.96
CA ASP A 32 -16.96 15.34 -16.64
C ASP A 32 -16.23 16.67 -16.39
N ASP A 33 -16.90 17.57 -15.66
CA ASP A 33 -16.32 18.84 -15.20
C ASP A 33 -15.69 18.70 -13.81
N SER A 34 -15.42 17.47 -13.33
CA SER A 34 -14.75 17.28 -12.04
C SER A 34 -13.33 17.84 -12.08
N VAL A 35 -13.09 18.85 -11.24
CA VAL A 35 -11.76 19.44 -11.03
C VAL A 35 -11.24 18.97 -9.69
N VAL A 36 -10.11 18.25 -9.72
CA VAL A 36 -9.36 17.92 -8.49
C VAL A 36 -8.57 19.16 -8.08
N ALA A 37 -8.91 19.76 -6.92
CA ALA A 37 -8.28 20.98 -6.43
C ALA A 37 -6.75 20.83 -6.24
N GLU A 38 -6.30 19.66 -5.80
CA GLU A 38 -4.89 19.32 -5.62
C GLU A 38 -4.59 17.98 -6.34
N PRO A 39 -4.24 18.01 -7.63
CA PRO A 39 -3.95 16.79 -8.37
C PRO A 39 -2.65 16.16 -7.86
N MET A 40 -2.68 14.84 -7.64
CA MET A 40 -1.49 14.09 -7.28
C MET A 40 -0.51 14.03 -8.46
N VAL A 41 0.71 14.52 -8.27
CA VAL A 41 1.76 14.45 -9.27
C VAL A 41 2.64 13.23 -9.06
N THR A 42 2.90 12.48 -10.14
CA THR A 42 3.84 11.35 -10.08
C THR A 42 5.27 11.87 -10.12
N THR A 43 6.04 11.56 -9.08
CA THR A 43 7.45 11.96 -8.97
C THR A 43 8.33 10.73 -8.82
N SER A 44 9.43 10.68 -9.57
CA SER A 44 10.45 9.63 -9.45
C SER A 44 11.50 10.05 -8.42
N LEU A 45 11.55 9.35 -7.28
CA LEU A 45 12.56 9.55 -6.25
C LEU A 45 13.47 8.32 -6.14
N ARG A 46 14.79 8.54 -6.09
CA ARG A 46 15.76 7.49 -5.81
C ARG A 46 16.06 7.46 -4.32
N LEU A 47 15.85 6.29 -3.70
CA LEU A 47 16.15 6.05 -2.30
C LEU A 47 17.16 4.90 -2.18
N PRO A 48 18.03 4.89 -1.15
CA PRO A 48 18.89 3.76 -0.86
C PRO A 48 18.07 2.46 -0.67
N ARG A 49 18.65 1.32 -1.04
CA ARG A 49 18.00 0.00 -0.94
C ARG A 49 17.58 -0.33 0.50
N SER A 50 18.44 0.00 1.47
CA SER A 50 18.14 -0.17 2.90
C SER A 50 16.89 0.60 3.30
N THR A 51 16.79 1.87 2.91
CA THR A 51 15.65 2.74 3.19
C THR A 51 14.35 2.20 2.62
N ILE A 52 14.34 1.71 1.39
CA ILE A 52 13.14 1.10 0.78
C ILE A 52 12.71 -0.17 1.51
N ASN A 53 13.67 -1.00 1.96
CA ASN A 53 13.35 -2.20 2.72
C ASN A 53 12.74 -1.86 4.08
N ASP A 54 13.30 -0.86 4.77
CA ASP A 54 12.76 -0.40 6.05
C ASP A 54 11.35 0.19 5.90
N LEU A 55 11.14 1.00 4.85
CA LEU A 55 9.83 1.54 4.52
C LEU A 55 8.80 0.43 4.30
N ARG A 56 9.15 -0.61 3.52
CA ARG A 56 8.25 -1.75 3.25
C ARG A 56 7.86 -2.46 4.53
N ARG A 57 8.84 -2.74 5.40
CA ARG A 57 8.59 -3.34 6.72
C ARG A 57 7.62 -2.50 7.55
N HIS A 58 7.84 -1.19 7.63
CA HIS A 58 6.94 -0.30 8.37
C HIS A 58 5.54 -0.18 7.77
N ALA A 59 5.43 -0.28 6.45
CA ALA A 59 4.14 -0.28 5.77
C ALA A 59 3.37 -1.57 6.05
N GLU A 60 4.05 -2.73 6.02
CA GLU A 60 3.49 -4.03 6.38
C GLU A 60 3.01 -4.07 7.84
N GLU A 61 3.82 -3.58 8.78
CA GLU A 61 3.47 -3.47 10.21
C GLU A 61 2.18 -2.65 10.43
N ARG A 62 1.93 -1.66 9.57
CA ARG A 62 0.75 -0.77 9.63
C ARG A 62 -0.40 -1.21 8.73
N GLY A 63 -0.22 -2.26 7.92
CA GLY A 63 -1.22 -2.73 6.95
C GLY A 63 -1.52 -1.74 5.81
N VAL A 64 -0.58 -0.84 5.47
CA VAL A 64 -0.73 0.18 4.41
C VAL A 64 0.23 -0.06 3.25
N ARG A 65 0.00 0.61 2.11
CA ARG A 65 0.93 0.54 0.98
C ARG A 65 2.18 1.38 1.25
N PRO A 66 3.39 0.97 0.81
CA PRO A 66 4.61 1.76 0.98
C PRO A 66 4.51 3.17 0.40
N THR A 67 3.83 3.35 -0.73
CA THR A 67 3.64 4.66 -1.37
C THR A 67 2.72 5.58 -0.57
N GLN A 68 1.72 5.02 0.12
CA GLN A 68 0.87 5.77 1.04
C GLN A 68 1.68 6.23 2.26
N LEU A 69 2.48 5.33 2.84
CA LEU A 69 3.30 5.66 4.00
C LEU A 69 4.35 6.74 3.70
N VAL A 70 4.96 6.71 2.50
CA VAL A 70 5.89 7.77 2.06
C VAL A 70 5.20 9.12 2.02
N ARG A 71 3.99 9.18 1.44
CA ARG A 71 3.23 10.43 1.35
C ARG A 71 2.91 10.97 2.75
N GLU A 72 2.37 10.13 3.63
CA GLU A 72 2.05 10.51 5.02
C GLU A 72 3.28 11.08 5.76
N TRP A 73 4.44 10.43 5.61
CA TRP A 73 5.67 10.90 6.27
C TRP A 73 6.22 12.19 5.67
N VAL A 74 6.09 12.38 4.35
CA VAL A 74 6.51 13.63 3.68
C VAL A 74 5.61 14.78 4.12
N GLU A 75 4.29 14.60 4.09
CA GLU A 75 3.31 15.61 4.54
C GLU A 75 3.52 15.98 6.01
N ALA A 76 3.66 14.98 6.89
CA ALA A 76 3.96 15.22 8.30
C ALA A 76 5.31 15.92 8.53
N GLY A 77 6.32 15.59 7.72
CA GLY A 77 7.62 16.23 7.76
C GLY A 77 7.57 17.71 7.34
N LEU A 78 6.76 18.04 6.33
CA LEU A 78 6.56 19.40 5.85
C LEU A 78 5.72 20.23 6.83
N ALA A 79 4.61 19.69 7.34
CA ALA A 79 3.80 20.34 8.36
C ALA A 79 4.61 20.66 9.63
N GLY A 80 5.53 19.77 10.02
CA GLY A 80 6.45 20.02 11.13
C GLY A 80 7.53 21.06 10.84
N ALA A 81 7.87 21.29 9.57
CA ALA A 81 8.88 22.28 9.16
C ALA A 81 8.32 23.71 9.08
N GLU A 82 7.03 23.87 8.75
CA GLU A 82 6.36 25.17 8.65
C GLU A 82 6.06 25.82 10.02
N GLY A 83 6.08 25.03 11.10
CA GLY A 83 5.73 25.45 12.46
C GLY A 83 6.75 26.32 13.22
N GLY A 84 7.51 27.19 12.53
CA GLY A 84 8.24 28.34 13.11
C GLY A 84 9.19 28.06 14.30
N GLU A 85 10.50 28.08 14.01
CA GLU A 85 11.64 28.24 14.95
C GLU A 85 11.70 27.28 16.16
N ALA A 86 12.56 26.26 16.02
CA ALA A 86 12.95 25.24 17.01
C ALA A 86 12.00 24.04 17.24
N MET A 87 11.15 23.69 16.28
CA MET A 87 10.51 22.36 16.25
C MET A 87 11.55 21.30 15.85
N ILE A 88 12.13 20.57 16.82
CA ILE A 88 13.00 19.42 16.53
C ILE A 88 12.11 18.21 16.26
N PRO A 89 12.17 17.56 15.08
CA PRO A 89 11.44 16.32 14.84
C PRO A 89 11.79 15.28 15.90
N ALA A 90 10.78 14.60 16.48
CA ALA A 90 10.98 13.63 17.55
C ALA A 90 12.00 12.54 17.18
N SER A 91 12.09 12.18 15.88
CA SER A 91 13.11 11.26 15.36
C SER A 91 14.53 11.77 15.55
N ARG A 92 14.77 13.07 15.37
CA ARG A 92 16.06 13.73 15.59
C ARG A 92 16.38 13.85 17.08
N LEU A 93 15.37 14.15 17.90
CA LEU A 93 15.52 14.11 19.36
C LEU A 93 15.90 12.71 19.85
N LEU A 94 15.21 11.66 19.40
CA LEU A 94 15.50 10.27 19.77
C LEU A 94 16.90 9.83 19.33
N LYS A 95 17.35 10.27 18.15
CA LYS A 95 18.72 10.03 17.69
C LYS A 95 19.74 10.70 18.62
N LEU A 96 19.54 11.97 18.96
CA LEU A 96 20.40 12.71 19.88
C LEU A 96 20.42 12.09 21.28
N VAL A 97 19.27 11.65 21.80
CA VAL A 97 19.18 10.94 23.09
C VAL A 97 19.93 9.61 23.04
N ARG A 98 19.87 8.86 21.94
CA ARG A 98 20.62 7.61 21.77
C ARG A 98 22.13 7.87 21.72
N GLU A 99 22.56 8.88 20.98
CA GLU A 99 23.96 9.28 20.87
C GLU A 99 24.51 9.79 22.22
N ALA A 100 23.73 10.60 22.94
CA ALA A 100 24.08 11.08 24.28
C ALA A 100 24.06 9.96 25.34
N GLY A 101 23.10 9.04 25.28
CA GLY A 101 23.02 7.88 26.19
C GLY A 101 24.20 6.91 26.02
N ALA A 102 24.64 6.71 24.77
CA ALA A 102 25.82 5.89 24.46
C ALA A 102 27.13 6.51 24.94
N SER A 103 27.24 7.85 24.92
CA SER A 103 28.44 8.58 25.35
C SER A 103 28.49 8.85 26.86
N ARG A 104 27.35 8.77 27.57
CA ARG A 104 27.26 9.00 29.03
C ARG A 104 27.12 7.72 29.88
N GLY A 105 27.26 6.55 29.26
CA GLY A 105 27.31 5.25 29.95
C GLY A 105 26.01 4.81 30.62
N TYR A 106 24.85 5.31 30.19
CA TYR A 106 23.57 4.85 30.73
C TYR A 106 23.17 3.53 30.07
N PRO A 107 23.06 2.41 30.82
CA PRO A 107 22.56 1.17 30.25
C PRO A 107 21.06 1.31 30.02
N LEU A 108 20.65 1.44 28.75
CA LEU A 108 19.27 1.18 28.36
C LEU A 108 18.99 -0.28 28.72
N SER A 109 18.25 -0.48 29.81
CA SER A 109 17.83 -1.80 30.29
C SER A 109 17.08 -2.51 29.19
N GLN A 110 17.73 -3.46 28.53
CA GLN A 110 17.09 -4.42 27.65
C GLN A 110 16.25 -5.36 28.51
N LYS A 111 15.07 -4.93 28.92
CA LYS A 111 14.06 -5.82 29.50
C LYS A 111 12.76 -5.73 28.71
N ALA A 112 12.58 -6.80 27.92
CA ALA A 112 11.39 -7.33 27.24
C ALA A 112 11.68 -7.46 25.72
N ALA A 113 11.71 -8.64 25.10
CA ALA A 113 10.90 -9.81 25.36
C ALA A 113 11.63 -11.12 25.05
N THR A 114 11.87 -11.92 26.09
CA THR A 114 11.91 -13.39 26.00
C THR A 114 10.60 -13.91 26.58
N GLN A 115 9.54 -13.97 25.76
CA GLN A 115 8.37 -14.76 26.13
C GLN A 115 8.68 -16.24 25.89
N LYS A 116 9.00 -16.89 27.00
CA LYS A 116 9.03 -18.33 27.28
C LYS A 116 8.21 -19.19 26.31
N ALA A 117 8.93 -20.08 25.62
CA ALA A 117 8.48 -21.43 25.37
C ALA A 117 8.24 -22.16 26.71
N GLY A 118 7.11 -22.88 26.84
CA GLY A 118 6.93 -23.80 27.96
C GLY A 118 5.51 -24.27 28.27
N LYS A 119 5.15 -25.40 27.65
CA LYS A 119 4.34 -26.50 28.23
C LYS A 119 2.93 -26.18 28.77
N ARG A 120 1.92 -26.65 28.03
CA ARG A 120 0.84 -27.47 28.60
C ARG A 120 0.63 -28.73 27.75
N LYS A 121 0.92 -29.88 28.35
CA LYS A 121 0.54 -31.24 27.89
C LYS A 121 -0.35 -31.86 28.96
N ALA A 122 -1.11 -32.87 28.53
CA ALA A 122 -2.11 -33.73 29.22
C ALA A 122 -3.55 -33.21 29.05
N ALA A 123 -4.38 -33.73 28.13
CA ALA A 123 -4.89 -35.10 27.90
C ALA A 123 -6.10 -35.45 28.80
N SER A 124 -7.21 -35.87 28.17
CA SER A 124 -8.33 -36.69 28.68
C SER A 124 -9.59 -36.34 27.85
N THR A 125 -9.87 -37.06 26.76
CA THR A 125 -10.77 -38.24 26.63
C THR A 125 -12.28 -37.94 26.70
N LYS A 126 -12.98 -38.32 25.62
CA LYS A 126 -14.08 -39.31 25.57
C LYS A 126 -15.40 -38.82 24.90
N ALA A 127 -15.67 -39.47 23.76
CA ALA A 127 -16.95 -39.96 23.23
C ALA A 127 -18.19 -39.05 23.15
N ALA A 128 -18.70 -38.87 21.92
CA ALA A 128 -20.08 -39.25 21.59
C ALA A 128 -20.19 -39.53 20.09
N SER A 129 -20.64 -40.75 19.79
CA SER A 129 -21.04 -41.27 18.49
C SER A 129 -22.50 -40.88 18.18
N THR A 130 -22.91 -41.12 16.92
CA THR A 130 -24.26 -41.18 16.31
C THR A 130 -24.65 -39.94 15.50
N LYS A 131 -25.25 -40.02 14.31
CA LYS A 131 -25.65 -41.11 13.38
C LYS A 131 -26.31 -40.40 12.18
N ALA A 132 -26.02 -40.83 10.94
CA ALA A 132 -26.96 -41.00 9.81
C ALA A 132 -26.24 -40.92 8.45
N ALA A 133 -26.30 -42.03 7.72
CA ALA A 133 -25.97 -42.21 6.29
C ALA A 133 -27.26 -41.97 5.43
N PRO A 134 -27.36 -42.41 4.16
CA PRO A 134 -26.58 -42.12 2.95
C PRO A 134 -27.48 -41.77 1.72
N ALA A 135 -26.92 -41.29 0.60
CA ALA A 135 -27.49 -41.46 -0.75
C ALA A 135 -26.43 -41.13 -1.84
N ALA A 136 -25.98 -42.12 -2.60
CA ALA A 136 -26.25 -42.34 -4.05
C ALA A 136 -25.26 -41.57 -4.98
N ARG A 137 -24.28 -42.24 -5.61
CA ARG A 137 -24.27 -43.10 -6.83
C ARG A 137 -24.03 -42.31 -8.13
N ASP A 138 -22.97 -42.72 -8.83
CA ASP A 138 -22.74 -42.72 -10.29
C ASP A 138 -23.37 -41.63 -11.16
N ARG A 139 -22.52 -40.82 -11.80
CA ARG A 139 -22.16 -40.96 -13.22
C ARG A 139 -21.01 -40.03 -13.60
#